data_AF-A0A2P5BTR2-F1
#
_entry.id   AF-A0A2P5BTR2-F1
#
_cell.length_a   1.000
_cell.length_b   1.000
_cell.length_c   1.000
_cell.angle_alpha   90.00
_cell.angle_beta   90.00
_cell.angle_gamma   90.00
#
_symmetry.space_group_name_H-M   'P 1'
#
loop_
_entity.id
_entity.type
_entity.pdbx_description
1 polymer ?
#
loop_
_entity_poly.entity_id
_entity_poly.type
_entity_poly.pdbx_seq_one_letter_code
_entity_poly.pdbx_strand_id
1 'polypeptide(L)'
;MLLGHNDQFTADTAMKVTIVFNRVGDGLTERMLRVRFGYAHLANNRYDEWQMYAVGGSANPTIFSEGNHFIASTTNPYAKQVTKRESQSGWQNWKWRSSKDVFKNGAYFVQSGWGSSNPLYTPTQSFKVAQGAMVPALTSSAGHLPCVVGKPC
;
A
#
# COMPACT_ATOMS: atom_id res chain seq x y z
N MET A 1 -6.35 -3.43 7.43
CA MET A 1 -6.05 -4.61 6.59
C MET A 1 -4.78 -5.30 7.05
N LEU A 2 -4.84 -6.60 7.34
CA LEU A 2 -3.70 -7.42 7.74
C LEU A 2 -3.51 -8.57 6.76
N LEU A 3 -2.30 -8.73 6.21
CA LEU A 3 -1.91 -9.79 5.31
C LEU A 3 -0.83 -10.64 6.00
N GLY A 4 -1.20 -11.83 6.45
CA GLY A 4 -0.37 -12.70 7.29
C GLY A 4 -0.52 -12.42 8.78
N HIS A 5 -0.93 -13.44 9.54
CA HIS A 5 -1.36 -13.28 10.94
C HIS A 5 -0.20 -13.41 11.94
N ASN A 6 0.71 -14.35 11.73
CA ASN A 6 1.72 -14.77 12.71
C ASN A 6 3.13 -14.63 12.12
N ASP A 7 4.06 -14.05 12.88
CA ASP A 7 5.48 -13.89 12.49
C ASP A 7 6.27 -15.22 12.46
N GLN A 8 5.65 -16.35 12.83
CA GLN A 8 6.23 -17.70 12.75
C GLN A 8 5.59 -18.58 11.66
N PHE A 9 4.52 -18.11 11.00
CA PHE A 9 3.84 -18.89 9.98
C PHE A 9 4.46 -18.67 8.60
N THR A 10 5.59 -19.34 8.36
CA THR A 10 6.43 -19.14 7.16
C THR A 10 5.78 -19.57 5.85
N ALA A 11 4.66 -20.30 5.88
CA ALA A 11 3.91 -20.63 4.66
C ALA A 11 3.37 -19.37 3.96
N ASP A 12 3.18 -18.25 4.68
CA ASP A 12 2.78 -16.97 4.10
C ASP A 12 3.86 -16.35 3.18
N THR A 13 5.09 -16.88 3.14
CA THR A 13 6.09 -16.46 2.14
C THR A 13 5.61 -16.69 0.70
N ALA A 14 4.70 -17.66 0.48
CA ALA A 14 4.10 -17.91 -0.83
C ALA A 14 2.97 -16.91 -1.19
N MET A 15 2.49 -16.12 -0.22
CA MET A 15 1.41 -15.16 -0.42
C MET A 15 1.82 -14.07 -1.41
N LYS A 16 0.96 -13.78 -2.39
CA LYS A 16 1.10 -12.67 -3.34
C LYS A 16 -0.22 -11.93 -3.42
N VAL A 17 -0.20 -10.63 -3.10
CA VAL A 17 -1.40 -9.80 -3.08
C VAL A 17 -1.18 -8.55 -3.93
N THR A 18 -2.19 -8.20 -4.71
CA THR A 18 -2.27 -6.91 -5.40
C THR A 18 -3.39 -6.09 -4.80
N ILE A 19 -3.07 -4.87 -4.39
CA ILE A 19 -4.04 -3.89 -3.91
C ILE A 19 -4.02 -2.75 -4.92
N VAL A 20 -5.12 -2.55 -5.63
CA VAL A 20 -5.19 -1.59 -6.75
C VAL A 20 -6.52 -0.83 -6.78
N PHE A 21 -6.46 0.46 -7.13
CA PHE A 21 -7.61 1.37 -7.28
C PHE A 21 -8.50 1.54 -6.03
N ASN A 22 -7.94 1.36 -4.84
CA ASN A 22 -8.66 1.58 -3.59
C ASN A 22 -8.54 3.03 -3.15
N ARG A 23 -9.61 3.55 -2.53
CA ARG A 23 -9.55 4.76 -1.71
C ARG A 23 -9.59 4.36 -0.24
N VAL A 24 -8.55 4.78 0.47
CA VAL A 24 -8.39 4.56 1.89
C VAL A 24 -8.62 5.89 2.58
N GLY A 25 -9.76 5.98 3.28
CA GLY A 25 -10.29 7.22 3.84
C GLY A 25 -9.51 7.76 5.04
N ASP A 26 -9.96 8.93 5.48
CA ASP A 26 -9.43 9.69 6.61
C ASP A 26 -9.73 9.02 7.96
N GLY A 27 -9.02 9.48 9.00
CA GLY A 27 -9.21 9.01 10.38
C GLY A 27 -8.69 7.60 10.66
N LEU A 28 -8.21 6.86 9.66
CA LEU A 28 -7.62 5.54 9.86
C LEU A 28 -6.28 5.64 10.59
N THR A 29 -6.16 4.91 11.70
CA THR A 29 -4.95 4.94 12.51
C THR A 29 -3.78 4.27 11.82
N GLU A 30 -3.94 3.02 11.40
CA GLU A 30 -2.84 2.21 10.88
C GLU A 30 -3.32 1.05 9.97
N ARG A 31 -2.35 0.33 9.40
CA ARG A 31 -2.56 -0.94 8.67
C ARG A 31 -3.46 -0.80 7.46
N MET A 32 -3.29 0.23 6.66
CA MET A 32 -3.97 0.29 5.36
C MET A 32 -3.40 -0.77 4.43
N LEU A 33 -2.14 -1.15 4.69
CA LEU A 33 -1.81 -2.55 4.85
C LEU A 33 -0.75 -2.76 5.94
N ARG A 34 -0.83 -3.92 6.58
CA ARG A 34 0.31 -4.51 7.30
C ARG A 34 0.56 -5.92 6.74
N VAL A 35 1.79 -6.20 6.31
CA VAL A 35 2.16 -7.45 5.63
C VAL A 35 3.18 -8.23 6.44
N ARG A 36 3.11 -9.55 6.39
CA ARG A 36 4.14 -10.47 6.86
C ARG A 36 4.57 -11.43 5.76
N PHE A 37 5.87 -11.72 5.69
CA PHE A 37 6.51 -12.68 4.78
C PHE A 37 6.35 -12.44 3.28
N GLY A 38 5.12 -12.54 2.77
CA GLY A 38 4.83 -12.58 1.34
C GLY A 38 5.07 -11.27 0.58
N TYR A 39 4.49 -11.22 -0.60
CA TYR A 39 4.61 -10.12 -1.55
C TYR A 39 3.32 -9.29 -1.62
N ALA A 40 3.44 -7.97 -1.56
CA ALA A 40 2.35 -7.04 -1.81
C ALA A 40 2.73 -6.01 -2.88
N HIS A 41 1.94 -5.92 -3.93
CA HIS A 41 1.98 -4.82 -4.89
C HIS A 41 0.84 -3.84 -4.63
N LEU A 42 1.20 -2.60 -4.30
CA LEU A 42 0.29 -1.49 -4.07
C LEU A 42 0.32 -0.61 -5.31
N ALA A 43 -0.72 -0.65 -6.12
CA ALA A 43 -0.75 0.09 -7.39
C ALA A 43 -1.91 1.10 -7.42
N ASN A 44 -1.64 2.36 -7.74
CA ASN A 44 -2.68 3.38 -7.95
C ASN A 44 -3.79 3.46 -6.87
N ASN A 45 -3.42 3.33 -5.58
CA ASN A 45 -4.34 3.54 -4.47
C ASN A 45 -4.19 4.96 -3.91
N ARG A 46 -5.29 5.48 -3.36
CA ARG A 46 -5.33 6.77 -2.66
C ARG A 46 -5.36 6.54 -1.15
N TYR A 47 -4.49 7.24 -0.42
CA TYR A 47 -4.44 7.20 1.04
C TYR A 47 -4.60 8.61 1.58
N ASP A 48 -5.69 8.83 2.31
CA ASP A 48 -6.04 10.12 2.89
C ASP A 48 -5.77 10.09 4.42
N GLU A 49 -4.97 11.04 4.91
CA GLU A 49 -4.86 11.47 6.32
C GLU A 49 -4.76 10.37 7.41
N TRP A 50 -3.79 9.47 7.25
CA TRP A 50 -3.51 8.47 8.29
C TRP A 50 -2.98 9.06 9.59
N GLN A 51 -3.25 8.40 10.72
CA GLN A 51 -2.86 8.90 12.04
C GLN A 51 -1.62 8.24 12.65
N MET A 52 -1.10 7.16 12.05
CA MET A 52 0.17 6.54 12.47
C MET A 52 1.03 6.14 11.27
N TYR A 53 0.55 5.24 10.41
CA TYR A 53 1.21 4.87 9.15
C TYR A 53 0.22 4.25 8.17
N ALA A 54 0.50 4.35 6.87
CA ALA A 54 -0.31 3.70 5.84
C ALA A 54 0.15 2.27 5.56
N VAL A 55 1.44 2.09 5.30
CA VAL A 55 2.05 0.83 4.87
C VAL A 55 2.98 0.31 5.95
N GLY A 56 2.77 -0.91 6.41
CA GLY A 56 3.64 -1.51 7.42
C GLY A 56 3.87 -3.00 7.24
N GLY A 57 4.69 -3.55 8.11
CA GLY A 57 4.99 -4.98 8.08
C GLY A 57 6.01 -5.44 9.10
N SER A 58 6.02 -6.75 9.31
CA SER A 58 6.98 -7.51 10.13
C SER A 58 7.36 -8.80 9.40
N ALA A 59 8.40 -9.52 9.86
CA ALA A 59 8.82 -10.78 9.27
C ALA A 59 9.18 -10.72 7.76
N ASN A 60 9.95 -9.71 7.36
CA ASN A 60 10.56 -9.57 6.03
C ASN A 60 9.60 -9.68 4.82
N PRO A 61 8.52 -8.87 4.75
CA PRO A 61 7.67 -8.84 3.58
C PRO A 61 8.34 -8.06 2.45
N THR A 62 8.02 -8.43 1.20
CA THR A 62 8.36 -7.60 0.03
C THR A 62 7.18 -6.71 -0.31
N ILE A 63 7.40 -5.40 -0.31
CA ILE A 63 6.37 -4.40 -0.61
C ILE A 63 6.83 -3.54 -1.78
N PHE A 64 6.04 -3.55 -2.84
CA PHE A 64 6.23 -2.64 -3.96
C PHE A 64 5.07 -1.66 -4.03
N SER A 65 5.37 -0.38 -3.83
CA SER A 65 4.45 0.74 -3.98
C SER A 65 4.70 1.39 -5.35
N GLU A 66 3.69 1.38 -6.21
CA GLU A 66 3.78 1.96 -7.55
C GLU A 66 2.59 2.89 -7.86
N GLY A 67 2.89 4.16 -8.15
CA GLY A 67 1.91 5.12 -8.64
C GLY A 67 0.77 5.41 -7.68
N ASN A 68 0.96 5.30 -6.36
CA ASN A 68 -0.02 5.63 -5.35
C ASN A 68 -0.04 7.14 -5.05
N HIS A 69 -1.09 7.59 -4.37
CA HIS A 69 -1.27 8.97 -3.95
C HIS A 69 -1.44 9.04 -2.43
N PHE A 70 -0.42 9.55 -1.75
CA PHE A 70 -0.35 9.63 -0.30
C PHE A 70 -0.51 11.07 0.18
N ILE A 71 -1.55 11.34 0.97
CA ILE A 71 -1.79 12.62 1.60
C ILE A 71 -1.65 12.43 3.11
N ALA A 72 -0.53 12.88 3.68
CA ALA A 72 -0.32 12.78 5.12
C ALA A 72 -1.33 13.63 5.90
N SER A 73 -1.56 13.30 7.17
CA SER A 73 -2.50 14.02 8.05
C SER A 73 -2.15 15.51 8.18
N THR A 74 -3.17 16.37 8.07
CA THR A 74 -3.07 17.82 8.34
C THR A 74 -3.07 18.14 9.83
N THR A 75 -3.68 17.27 10.65
CA THR A 75 -3.86 17.49 12.09
C THR A 75 -2.79 16.83 12.95
N ASN A 76 -2.18 15.74 12.46
CA ASN A 76 -1.13 15.02 13.18
C ASN A 76 0.23 15.24 12.51
N PRO A 77 1.11 16.10 13.08
CA PRO A 77 2.41 16.40 12.49
C PRO A 77 3.39 15.23 12.53
N TYR A 78 3.14 14.19 13.34
CA TYR A 78 3.99 13.01 13.46
C TYR A 78 3.64 11.92 12.44
N ALA A 79 2.49 12.02 11.77
CA ALA A 79 2.01 11.04 10.80
C ALA A 79 2.40 11.40 9.35
N LYS A 80 3.70 11.65 9.11
CA LYS A 80 4.22 12.00 7.77
C LYS A 80 4.86 10.82 7.04
N GLN A 81 5.46 9.89 7.78
CA GLN A 81 6.06 8.72 7.19
C GLN A 81 4.97 7.73 6.75
N VAL A 82 4.96 7.36 5.47
CA VAL A 82 4.03 6.37 4.91
C VAL A 82 4.29 4.98 5.50
N THR A 83 5.56 4.66 5.72
CA THR A 83 6.04 3.32 6.04
C THR A 83 6.35 3.11 7.53
N LYS A 84 5.89 2.01 8.14
CA LYS A 84 6.33 1.58 9.49
C LYS A 84 6.79 0.12 9.51
N ARG A 85 8.03 -0.11 9.95
CA ARG A 85 8.55 -1.46 10.18
C ARG A 85 8.34 -1.87 11.62
N GLU A 86 7.65 -2.97 11.83
CA GLU A 86 7.47 -3.59 13.14
C GLU A 86 8.65 -4.55 13.40
N SER A 87 9.86 -3.99 13.45
CA SER A 87 11.11 -4.68 13.81
C SER A 87 12.15 -3.67 14.29
N GLN A 88 12.94 -4.03 15.29
CA GLN A 88 14.02 -3.20 15.82
C GLN A 88 15.29 -3.25 14.96
N SER A 89 15.50 -4.33 14.20
CA SER A 89 16.71 -4.54 13.40
C SER A 89 16.44 -5.36 12.13
N GLY A 90 17.42 -5.41 11.22
CA GLY A 90 17.39 -6.25 10.02
C GLY A 90 16.43 -5.81 8.90
N TRP A 91 15.56 -4.83 9.17
CA TRP A 91 14.58 -4.34 8.19
C TRP A 91 15.21 -3.62 7.00
N GLN A 92 16.45 -3.17 7.13
CA GLN A 92 17.19 -2.49 6.05
C GLN A 92 17.35 -3.40 4.82
N ASN A 93 17.33 -4.72 5.03
CA ASN A 93 17.38 -5.73 3.97
C ASN A 93 16.00 -6.06 3.37
N TRP A 94 14.90 -5.64 4.01
CA TRP A 94 13.55 -5.91 3.52
C TRP A 94 13.28 -5.06 2.28
N LYS A 95 12.78 -5.69 1.22
CA LYS A 95 12.62 -5.03 -0.08
C LYS A 95 11.33 -4.21 -0.12
N TRP A 96 11.44 -2.94 0.27
CA TRP A 96 10.33 -1.98 0.29
C TRP A 96 10.67 -0.84 -0.67
N ARG A 97 9.98 -0.79 -1.81
CA ARG A 97 10.29 0.13 -2.90
C ARG A 97 9.08 0.98 -3.24
N SER A 98 9.32 2.23 -3.59
CA SER A 98 8.33 3.19 -4.11
C SER A 98 8.74 3.61 -5.52
N SER A 99 7.77 3.78 -6.42
CA SER A 99 8.01 4.22 -7.79
C SER A 99 6.80 5.00 -8.29
N LYS A 100 6.99 6.17 -8.91
CA LYS A 100 5.90 7.04 -9.43
C LYS A 100 4.86 7.49 -8.37
N ASP A 101 5.10 7.22 -7.10
CA ASP A 101 4.23 7.63 -6.00
C ASP A 101 4.22 9.15 -5.88
N VAL A 102 3.07 9.71 -5.54
CA VAL A 102 2.91 11.13 -5.22
C VAL A 102 2.72 11.28 -3.73
N PHE A 103 3.51 12.17 -3.15
CA PHE A 103 3.45 12.51 -1.73
C PHE A 103 2.98 13.96 -1.54
N LYS A 104 1.98 14.15 -0.69
CA LYS A 104 1.41 15.45 -0.35
C LYS A 104 1.46 15.69 1.15
N ASN A 105 1.43 16.96 1.53
CA ASN A 105 1.40 17.39 2.93
C ASN A 105 2.59 16.86 3.78
N GLY A 106 3.78 16.84 3.19
CA GLY A 106 5.00 16.34 3.85
C GLY A 106 5.08 14.82 3.94
N ALA A 107 4.19 14.06 3.29
CA ALA A 107 4.32 12.62 3.21
C ALA A 107 5.67 12.20 2.60
N TYR A 108 6.21 11.07 3.05
CA TYR A 108 7.39 10.47 2.43
C TYR A 108 7.44 8.96 2.66
N PHE A 109 8.11 8.26 1.74
CA PHE A 109 8.32 6.82 1.80
C PHE A 109 9.80 6.52 2.06
N VAL A 110 10.10 5.82 3.15
CA VAL A 110 11.47 5.35 3.41
C VAL A 110 11.62 3.99 2.73
N GLN A 111 12.50 3.91 1.74
CA GLN A 111 12.77 2.66 1.02
C GLN A 111 13.84 1.82 1.71
N SER A 112 13.83 0.51 1.44
CA SER A 112 14.84 -0.44 1.93
C SER A 112 15.02 -1.60 0.96
N GLY A 113 16.09 -2.38 1.15
CA GLY A 113 16.47 -3.46 0.24
C GLY A 113 17.08 -2.97 -1.07
N TRP A 114 17.91 -3.83 -1.66
CA TRP A 114 18.64 -3.54 -2.90
C TRP A 114 17.84 -3.90 -4.16
N GLY A 115 18.19 -3.26 -5.27
CA GLY A 115 17.66 -3.52 -6.60
C GLY A 115 16.31 -2.85 -6.92
N SER A 116 15.84 -3.07 -8.16
CA SER A 116 14.51 -2.69 -8.61
C SER A 116 13.46 -3.68 -8.12
N SER A 117 12.20 -3.23 -8.03
CA SER A 117 11.05 -4.13 -7.87
C SER A 117 10.27 -4.17 -9.16
N ASN A 118 9.94 -5.38 -9.61
CA ASN A 118 9.05 -5.61 -10.73
C ASN A 118 7.84 -6.40 -10.19
N PRO A 119 6.62 -6.12 -10.68
CA PRO A 119 5.46 -6.91 -10.33
C PRO A 119 5.63 -8.37 -10.70
N LEU A 120 5.24 -9.28 -9.79
CA LEU A 120 5.31 -10.72 -10.00
C LEU A 120 4.08 -11.23 -10.77
N TYR A 121 3.85 -10.68 -11.96
CA TYR A 121 2.69 -11.01 -12.79
C TYR A 121 3.04 -11.90 -13.97
N THR A 122 2.16 -12.85 -14.25
CA THR A 122 2.07 -13.45 -15.59
C THR A 122 1.51 -12.42 -16.58
N PRO A 123 1.67 -12.63 -17.90
CA PRO A 123 1.11 -11.70 -18.90
C PRO A 123 -0.38 -11.44 -18.72
N THR A 124 -1.17 -12.45 -18.34
CA THR A 124 -2.63 -12.35 -18.13
C THR A 124 -3.01 -11.60 -16.85
N GLN A 125 -2.11 -11.51 -15.87
CA GLN A 125 -2.31 -10.75 -14.64
C GLN A 125 -1.80 -9.31 -14.76
N SER A 126 -1.04 -9.01 -15.81
CA SER A 126 -0.38 -7.72 -15.97
C SER A 126 -1.38 -6.61 -16.29
N PHE A 127 -1.14 -5.42 -15.73
CA PHE A 127 -1.90 -4.21 -16.01
C PHE A 127 -0.99 -2.99 -15.98
N LYS A 128 -1.42 -1.90 -16.60
CA LYS A 128 -0.68 -0.64 -16.62
C LYS A 128 -0.90 0.12 -15.32
N VAL A 129 0.19 0.51 -14.66
CA VAL A 129 0.16 1.41 -13.50
C VAL A 129 0.36 2.85 -13.97
N ALA A 130 -0.63 3.69 -13.70
CA ALA A 130 -0.61 5.11 -14.03
C ALA A 130 0.28 5.91 -13.07
N GLN A 131 0.54 7.17 -13.41
CA GLN A 131 1.23 8.11 -12.51
C GLN A 131 0.38 8.40 -11.27
N GLY A 132 1.02 8.57 -10.09
CA GLY A 132 0.32 8.85 -8.83
C GLY A 132 -0.57 10.10 -8.85
N ALA A 133 -0.29 11.05 -9.75
CA ALA A 133 -1.11 12.26 -9.92
C ALA A 133 -2.51 11.96 -10.50
N MET A 134 -2.69 10.85 -11.22
CA MET A 134 -3.97 10.46 -11.83
C MET A 134 -4.88 9.70 -10.87
N VAL A 135 -4.34 9.20 -9.76
CA VAL A 135 -5.06 8.35 -8.79
C VAL A 135 -6.35 8.99 -8.26
N PRO A 136 -6.44 10.30 -7.94
CA PRO A 136 -7.70 10.90 -7.52
C PRO A 136 -8.85 10.69 -8.52
N ALA A 137 -8.55 10.72 -9.83
CA ALA A 137 -9.54 10.42 -10.86
C ALA A 137 -9.80 8.92 -10.99
N LEU A 138 -8.74 8.10 -10.98
CA LEU A 138 -8.85 6.63 -11.11
C LEU A 138 -9.62 5.97 -9.96
N THR A 139 -9.59 6.58 -8.78
CA THR A 139 -10.27 6.09 -7.56
C THR A 139 -11.56 6.87 -7.24
N SER A 140 -12.03 7.72 -8.16
CA SER A 140 -13.23 8.56 -7.95
C SER A 140 -14.51 7.75 -7.74
N SER A 141 -14.59 6.56 -8.35
CA SER A 141 -15.72 5.63 -8.22
C SER A 141 -15.43 4.48 -7.25
N ALA A 142 -14.40 4.60 -6.41
CA ALA A 142 -14.10 3.59 -5.40
C ALA A 142 -15.24 3.52 -4.36
N GLY A 143 -15.69 2.31 -4.06
CA GLY A 143 -16.80 2.05 -3.15
C GLY A 143 -17.78 1.05 -3.73
N HIS A 144 -18.95 0.95 -3.10
CA HIS A 144 -20.05 0.15 -3.65
C HIS A 144 -20.62 0.82 -4.90
N LEU A 145 -21.12 0.01 -5.84
CA LEU A 145 -21.90 0.53 -6.95
C LEU A 145 -23.24 1.08 -6.40
N PRO A 146 -23.66 2.30 -6.77
CA PRO A 146 -24.98 2.80 -6.41
C PRO A 146 -26.04 2.01 -7.18
N CYS A 147 -26.56 0.98 -6.53
CA CYS A 147 -27.56 0.07 -7.09
C CYS A 147 -28.99 0.56 -6.82
N VAL A 148 -29.89 0.32 -7.76
CA VAL A 148 -31.34 0.55 -7.57
C VAL A 148 -32.03 -0.80 -7.40
N VAL A 149 -32.87 -0.92 -6.37
CA VAL A 149 -33.64 -2.13 -6.09
C VAL A 149 -34.45 -2.54 -7.34
N GLY A 150 -34.32 -3.80 -7.76
CA GLY A 150 -35.00 -4.35 -8.92
C GLY A 150 -34.34 -4.08 -10.28
N LYS A 151 -33.15 -3.46 -10.33
CA LYS A 151 -32.35 -3.29 -11.55
C LYS A 151 -30.98 -3.96 -11.40
N PRO A 152 -30.41 -4.50 -12.50
CA PRO A 152 -29.01 -4.92 -12.50
C PRO A 152 -28.11 -3.75 -12.11
N CYS A 153 -27.12 -4.06 -11.27
CA CYS A 153 -25.87 -3.33 -11.18
C CYS A 153 -24.87 -4.06 -12.10
#